data_AF-A0A1Q8AYJ4-F1
#
_entry.id   AF-A0A1Q8AYJ4-F1
#
_cell.length_a   1.000
_cell.length_b   1.000
_cell.length_c   1.000
_cell.angle_alpha   90.00
_cell.angle_beta   90.00
_cell.angle_gamma   90.00
#
_symmetry.space_group_name_H-M   'P 1'
#
loop_
_entity.id
_entity.type
_entity.pdbx_description
1 polymer ?
#
loop_
_entity_poly.entity_id
_entity_poly.type
_entity_poly.pdbx_seq_one_letter_code
_entity_poly.pdbx_strand_id
1 'polypeptide(L)'
;MQAELFSAAGGQTNAWADFDNDGDLDEFVGFRSIHGVQWIDFDNDGALDLALANNDAQGGHYLFHNRLTADRARASIAIDVVDARGRHTTPGAEVRVYAAGTRRLISSALVDSGSGYCSQNVMPAHLGVAGHARVDVEVTVLTKSGRKIVAHRNVDPRTAPRPLVINARQ
;
A
#
# COMPACT_ATOMS: atom_id res chain seq x y z
N MET A 1 -4.79 1.93 23.85
CA MET A 1 -5.66 0.76 23.53
C MET A 1 -7.10 1.24 23.51
N GLN A 2 -7.79 1.15 22.36
CA GLN A 2 -9.17 1.63 22.17
C GLN A 2 -10.20 0.55 22.56
N ALA A 3 -10.29 0.22 23.84
CA ALA A 3 -11.13 -0.89 24.32
C ALA A 3 -12.62 -0.76 23.94
N GLU A 4 -13.15 0.47 23.90
CA GLU A 4 -14.55 0.72 23.53
C GLU A 4 -14.82 0.43 22.05
N LEU A 5 -13.91 0.79 21.15
CA LEU A 5 -14.04 0.52 19.71
C LEU A 5 -14.06 -1.00 19.44
N PHE A 6 -13.18 -1.76 20.09
CA PHE A 6 -13.13 -3.22 19.94
C PHE A 6 -14.29 -3.95 20.60
N SER A 7 -15.07 -3.28 21.45
CA SER A 7 -16.27 -3.84 22.07
C SER A 7 -17.54 -3.64 21.24
N ALA A 8 -17.47 -2.86 20.16
CA ALA A 8 -18.61 -2.61 19.29
C ALA A 8 -19.00 -3.87 18.50
N ALA A 9 -20.23 -4.35 18.71
CA ALA A 9 -20.75 -5.50 17.99
C ALA A 9 -21.05 -5.15 16.51
N GLY A 10 -20.87 -6.12 15.62
CA GLY A 10 -21.24 -6.00 14.21
C GLY A 10 -20.16 -5.42 13.28
N GLY A 11 -18.89 -5.43 13.71
CA GLY A 11 -17.76 -5.24 12.80
C GLY A 11 -17.68 -6.42 11.82
N GLN A 12 -17.50 -6.14 10.53
CA GLN A 12 -17.55 -7.16 9.47
C GLN A 12 -16.30 -7.20 8.59
N THR A 13 -15.61 -6.07 8.46
CA THR A 13 -14.41 -5.95 7.63
C THR A 13 -13.43 -5.00 8.30
N ASN A 14 -12.14 -5.18 8.07
CA ASN A 14 -11.10 -4.30 8.56
C ASN A 14 -9.95 -4.21 7.55
N ALA A 15 -9.20 -3.11 7.62
CA ALA A 15 -8.01 -2.92 6.81
C ALA A 15 -6.99 -2.06 7.55
N TRP A 16 -5.71 -2.32 7.28
CA TRP A 16 -4.59 -1.55 7.81
C TRP A 16 -3.84 -0.82 6.69
N ALA A 17 -3.45 0.42 6.95
CA ALA A 17 -2.54 1.21 6.11
C ALA A 17 -1.96 2.37 6.93
N ASP A 18 -0.85 2.94 6.49
CA ASP A 18 -0.36 4.25 6.94
C ASP A 18 -1.13 5.32 6.14
N PHE A 19 -2.34 5.70 6.57
CA PHE A 19 -3.27 6.46 5.71
C PHE A 19 -2.91 7.93 5.61
N ASP A 20 -2.26 8.49 6.65
CA ASP A 20 -1.82 9.89 6.70
C ASP A 20 -0.33 10.08 6.38
N ASN A 21 0.37 8.98 6.06
CA ASN A 21 1.78 8.91 5.71
C ASN A 21 2.69 9.45 6.84
N ASP A 22 2.33 9.23 8.10
CA ASP A 22 3.16 9.60 9.25
C ASP A 22 4.19 8.52 9.62
N GLY A 23 4.02 7.31 9.07
CA GLY A 23 4.91 6.16 9.26
C GLY A 23 4.42 5.15 10.30
N ASP A 24 3.29 5.42 10.95
CA ASP A 24 2.59 4.47 11.82
C ASP A 24 1.44 3.79 11.05
N LEU A 25 1.00 2.61 11.51
CA LEU A 25 -0.09 1.88 10.88
C LEU A 25 -1.42 2.25 11.53
N ASP A 26 -2.40 2.59 10.70
CA ASP A 26 -3.76 2.86 11.09
C ASP A 26 -4.68 1.68 10.81
N GLU A 27 -5.78 1.61 11.56
CA GLU A 27 -6.82 0.60 11.39
C GLU A 27 -8.17 1.24 11.06
N PHE A 28 -8.81 0.71 10.02
CA PHE A 28 -10.23 0.91 9.78
C PHE A 28 -11.00 -0.36 10.16
N VAL A 29 -12.14 -0.19 10.84
CA VAL A 29 -13.11 -1.26 11.10
C VAL A 29 -14.46 -0.84 10.54
N GLY A 30 -14.99 -1.63 9.60
CA GLY A 30 -16.28 -1.42 8.95
C GLY A 30 -17.43 -2.09 9.70
N PHE A 31 -18.53 -1.37 9.85
CA PHE A 31 -19.77 -1.79 10.50
C PHE A 31 -20.96 -1.67 9.54
N ARG A 32 -22.14 -2.20 9.91
CA ARG A 32 -23.40 -2.06 9.14
C ARG A 32 -23.30 -2.56 7.69
N SER A 33 -22.98 -3.85 7.53
CA SER A 33 -22.99 -4.52 6.21
C SER A 33 -21.98 -3.99 5.20
N ILE A 34 -20.94 -3.31 5.68
CA ILE A 34 -19.73 -3.06 4.91
C ILE A 34 -18.97 -4.38 4.82
N HIS A 35 -19.00 -4.99 3.64
CA HIS A 35 -18.40 -6.30 3.38
C HIS A 35 -17.01 -6.16 2.79
N GLY A 36 -16.80 -5.16 1.94
CA GLY A 36 -15.50 -4.84 1.35
C GLY A 36 -14.96 -3.51 1.84
N VAL A 37 -13.65 -3.48 2.10
CA VAL A 37 -12.87 -2.27 2.37
C VAL A 37 -11.58 -2.34 1.55
N GLN A 38 -11.15 -1.19 1.04
CA GLN A 38 -9.88 -1.06 0.35
C GLN A 38 -9.24 0.30 0.59
N TRP A 39 -7.94 0.30 0.89
CA TRP A 39 -7.09 1.49 0.75
C TRP A 39 -6.56 1.59 -0.69
N ILE A 40 -6.71 2.77 -1.31
CA ILE A 40 -6.33 3.01 -2.71
C ILE A 40 -5.91 4.48 -2.89
N ASP A 41 -4.88 4.76 -3.69
CA ASP A 41 -4.51 6.11 -4.12
C ASP A 41 -5.24 6.38 -5.46
N PHE A 42 -6.52 6.80 -5.43
CA PHE A 42 -7.35 6.74 -6.65
C PHE A 42 -7.05 7.86 -7.66
N ASP A 43 -6.53 8.99 -7.18
CA ASP A 43 -6.18 10.16 -8.00
C ASP A 43 -4.65 10.32 -8.19
N ASN A 44 -3.85 9.40 -7.66
CA ASN A 44 -2.40 9.37 -7.71
C ASN A 44 -1.73 10.59 -7.05
N ASP A 45 -2.36 11.20 -6.04
CA ASP A 45 -1.78 12.31 -5.29
C ASP A 45 -0.85 11.84 -4.14
N GLY A 46 -1.00 10.58 -3.73
CA GLY A 46 -0.23 9.90 -2.70
C GLY A 46 -0.86 9.85 -1.31
N ALA A 47 -2.02 10.45 -1.13
CA ALA A 47 -2.88 10.22 0.01
C ALA A 47 -3.71 8.96 -0.25
N LEU A 48 -3.67 7.99 0.68
CA LEU A 48 -4.52 6.81 0.53
C LEU A 48 -5.97 7.18 0.85
N ASP A 49 -6.86 6.83 -0.07
CA ASP A 49 -8.30 6.93 0.02
C ASP A 49 -8.92 5.63 0.49
N LEU A 50 -10.16 5.71 0.96
CA LEU A 50 -10.90 4.56 1.45
C LEU A 50 -12.08 4.25 0.55
N ALA A 51 -12.07 3.07 -0.09
CA ALA A 51 -13.20 2.54 -0.84
C ALA A 51 -13.93 1.48 -0.03
N LEU A 52 -15.25 1.61 0.10
CA LEU A 52 -16.10 0.68 0.84
C LEU A 52 -17.18 0.08 -0.07
N ALA A 53 -17.49 -1.20 0.13
CA ALA A 53 -18.61 -1.89 -0.52
C ALA A 53 -19.62 -2.33 0.56
N ASN A 54 -20.80 -1.72 0.53
CA ASN A 54 -21.93 -2.08 1.39
C ASN A 54 -22.96 -2.90 0.59
N ASN A 55 -23.40 -4.04 1.13
CA ASN A 55 -24.35 -4.92 0.46
C ASN A 55 -25.77 -4.89 1.06
N ASP A 56 -26.07 -3.97 1.99
CA ASP A 56 -27.44 -3.77 2.46
C ASP A 56 -28.35 -3.39 1.29
N ALA A 57 -29.66 -3.55 1.46
CA ALA A 57 -30.65 -3.22 0.42
C ALA A 57 -30.59 -1.76 -0.07
N GLN A 58 -30.05 -0.84 0.75
CA GLN A 58 -29.79 0.56 0.40
C GLN A 58 -28.29 0.89 0.38
N GLY A 59 -27.44 -0.13 0.49
CA GLY A 59 -25.99 -0.01 0.45
C GLY A 59 -25.48 0.39 -0.93
N GLY A 60 -24.25 0.87 -0.98
CA GLY A 60 -23.57 1.21 -2.22
C GLY A 60 -22.06 1.10 -2.12
N HIS A 61 -21.40 1.60 -3.15
CA HIS A 61 -19.95 1.77 -3.18
C HIS A 61 -19.61 3.20 -2.80
N TYR A 62 -18.89 3.36 -1.70
CA TYR A 62 -18.49 4.67 -1.19
C TYR A 62 -17.00 4.86 -1.39
N LEU A 63 -16.62 6.07 -1.79
CA LEU A 63 -15.23 6.50 -1.88
C LEU A 63 -15.05 7.71 -0.96
N PHE A 64 -14.14 7.59 0.00
CA PHE A 64 -13.76 8.67 0.89
C PHE A 64 -12.41 9.20 0.45
N HIS A 65 -12.43 10.39 -0.17
CA HIS A 65 -11.25 11.08 -0.64
C HIS A 65 -10.47 11.67 0.54
N ASN A 66 -9.21 11.26 0.67
CA ASN A 66 -8.28 11.78 1.63
C ASN A 66 -7.69 13.09 1.11
N ARG A 67 -7.68 14.13 1.94
CA ARG A 67 -7.33 15.50 1.54
C ARG A 67 -6.07 15.99 2.21
N LEU A 68 -5.08 15.09 2.37
CA LEU A 68 -3.77 15.46 2.88
C LEU A 68 -3.20 16.61 2.05
N THR A 69 -2.44 17.48 2.69
CA THR A 69 -1.62 18.46 1.97
C THR A 69 -0.62 17.72 1.07
N ALA A 70 -0.26 18.29 -0.07
CA ALA A 70 0.68 17.68 -1.02
C ALA A 70 2.01 17.22 -0.38
N ASP A 71 2.51 17.97 0.62
CA ASP A 71 3.74 17.62 1.35
C ASP A 71 3.60 16.34 2.18
N ARG A 72 2.40 16.05 2.70
CA ARG A 72 2.07 14.83 3.46
C ARG A 72 1.69 13.67 2.53
N ALA A 73 0.89 13.93 1.50
CA ALA A 73 0.54 12.93 0.49
C ALA A 73 1.80 12.31 -0.17
N ARG A 74 2.88 13.09 -0.29
CA ARG A 74 4.15 12.61 -0.87
C ARG A 74 5.17 12.09 0.14
N ALA A 75 4.76 11.79 1.38
CA ALA A 75 5.60 11.14 2.40
C ALA A 75 5.60 9.60 2.29
N SER A 76 5.28 9.07 1.11
CA SER A 76 5.21 7.65 0.78
C SER A 76 5.81 7.37 -0.60
N ILE A 77 5.92 6.10 -0.97
CA ILE A 77 6.17 5.65 -2.34
C ILE A 77 5.23 4.50 -2.70
N ALA A 78 4.71 4.49 -3.93
CA ALA A 78 3.96 3.36 -4.48
C ALA A 78 4.86 2.59 -5.45
N ILE A 79 5.00 1.27 -5.24
CA ILE A 79 5.86 0.39 -6.03
C ILE A 79 5.00 -0.60 -6.81
N ASP A 80 5.02 -0.51 -8.14
CA ASP A 80 4.38 -1.50 -9.00
C ASP A 80 5.41 -2.52 -9.49
N VAL A 81 5.22 -3.79 -9.16
CA VAL A 81 6.17 -4.85 -9.49
C VAL A 81 5.64 -5.66 -10.66
N VAL A 82 6.41 -5.67 -11.76
CA VAL A 82 6.03 -6.32 -13.01
C VAL A 82 7.10 -7.30 -13.49
N ASP A 83 6.71 -8.22 -14.37
CA ASP A 83 7.66 -9.01 -15.13
C ASP A 83 8.25 -8.27 -16.34
N ALA A 84 9.12 -8.93 -17.11
CA ALA A 84 9.76 -8.36 -18.28
C ALA A 84 8.80 -7.93 -19.40
N ARG A 85 7.53 -8.32 -19.33
CA ARG A 85 6.47 -7.95 -20.28
C ARG A 85 5.48 -6.96 -19.67
N GLY A 86 5.76 -6.40 -18.49
CA GLY A 86 4.87 -5.47 -17.81
C GLY A 86 3.67 -6.14 -17.14
N ARG A 87 3.71 -7.46 -16.89
CA ARG A 87 2.59 -8.21 -16.30
C ARG A 87 2.76 -8.40 -14.80
N HIS A 88 1.68 -8.27 -14.05
CA HIS A 88 1.59 -8.52 -12.61
C HIS A 88 1.63 -10.02 -12.28
N THR A 89 2.80 -10.66 -12.40
CA THR A 89 2.99 -12.10 -12.20
C THR A 89 3.84 -12.45 -10.97
N THR A 90 4.00 -11.46 -10.09
CA THR A 90 4.85 -11.52 -8.90
C THR A 90 4.11 -11.20 -7.58
N PRO A 91 2.84 -11.62 -7.37
CA PRO A 91 2.34 -11.72 -6.00
C PRO A 91 3.32 -12.47 -5.08
N GLY A 92 3.42 -12.02 -3.83
CA GLY A 92 4.38 -12.50 -2.85
C GLY A 92 5.81 -11.93 -3.00
N ALA A 93 6.06 -11.03 -3.96
CA ALA A 93 7.31 -10.28 -4.00
C ALA A 93 7.43 -9.41 -2.75
N GLU A 94 8.62 -9.36 -2.16
CA GLU A 94 8.91 -8.52 -1.00
C GLU A 94 9.51 -7.19 -1.47
N VAL A 95 8.90 -6.09 -1.05
CA VAL A 95 9.37 -4.73 -1.28
C VAL A 95 9.90 -4.18 0.03
N ARG A 96 11.15 -3.70 0.04
CA ARG A 96 11.78 -3.07 1.20
C ARG A 96 12.28 -1.68 0.83
N VAL A 97 12.03 -0.74 1.72
CA VAL A 97 12.49 0.64 1.62
C VAL A 97 13.50 0.89 2.74
N TYR A 98 14.68 1.38 2.38
CA TYR A 98 15.77 1.69 3.30
C TYR A 98 16.12 3.17 3.27
N ALA A 99 16.70 3.67 4.36
CA ALA A 99 17.32 4.99 4.34
C ALA A 99 18.49 4.98 3.35
N ALA A 100 18.50 5.95 2.43
CA ALA A 100 19.41 5.97 1.28
C ALA A 100 20.88 5.75 1.66
N GLY A 101 21.57 4.85 0.95
CA GLY A 101 22.97 4.53 1.19
C GLY A 101 23.23 3.68 2.43
N THR A 102 22.20 3.20 3.12
CA THR A 102 22.32 2.38 4.33
C THR A 102 21.52 1.08 4.23
N ARG A 103 21.63 0.22 5.25
CA ARG A 103 20.76 -0.97 5.44
C ARG A 103 19.71 -0.77 6.53
N ARG A 104 19.47 0.48 6.96
CA ARG A 104 18.42 0.79 7.93
C ARG A 104 17.07 0.70 7.22
N LEU A 105 16.31 -0.35 7.54
CA LEU A 105 14.95 -0.55 7.03
C LEU A 105 14.03 0.57 7.55
N ILE A 106 13.24 1.15 6.66
CA ILE A 106 12.20 2.15 6.97
C ILE A 106 10.83 1.48 6.92
N SER A 107 10.52 0.80 5.82
CA SER A 107 9.22 0.16 5.60
C SER A 107 9.37 -1.07 4.71
N SER A 108 8.44 -2.00 4.81
CA SER A 108 8.39 -3.21 3.99
C SER A 108 6.95 -3.65 3.72
N ALA A 109 6.72 -4.20 2.53
CA ALA A 109 5.44 -4.75 2.13
C ALA A 109 5.63 -6.00 1.28
N LEU A 110 4.59 -6.83 1.21
CA LEU A 110 4.47 -7.88 0.21
C LEU A 110 3.55 -7.40 -0.91
N VAL A 111 3.86 -7.74 -2.15
CA VAL A 111 2.90 -7.59 -3.27
C VAL A 111 1.78 -8.58 -3.03
N ASP A 112 0.56 -8.06 -2.90
CA ASP A 112 -0.60 -8.84 -2.55
C ASP A 112 -0.96 -9.88 -3.64
N SER A 113 -1.45 -11.05 -3.20
CA SER A 113 -2.06 -12.07 -4.07
C SER A 113 -3.59 -11.95 -4.15
N GLY A 114 -4.13 -11.08 -3.33
CA GLY A 114 -5.52 -10.71 -3.24
C GLY A 114 -5.97 -10.72 -1.79
N SER A 115 -6.60 -9.62 -1.37
CA SER A 115 -7.06 -9.44 -0.01
C SER A 115 -8.46 -8.82 0.04
N GLY A 116 -9.09 -8.92 1.21
CA GLY A 116 -10.44 -8.41 1.44
C GLY A 116 -11.55 -9.41 1.10
N TYR A 117 -12.74 -9.15 1.65
CA TYR A 117 -13.97 -9.88 1.39
C TYR A 117 -14.84 -9.05 0.45
N CYS A 118 -15.30 -9.62 -0.66
CA CYS A 118 -16.03 -8.87 -1.70
C CYS A 118 -15.29 -7.63 -2.25
N SER A 119 -13.96 -7.55 -2.09
CA SER A 119 -13.09 -6.50 -2.60
C SER A 119 -11.78 -7.09 -3.11
N GLN A 120 -10.97 -6.26 -3.76
CA GLN A 120 -9.63 -6.61 -4.19
C GLN A 120 -8.75 -5.35 -4.21
N ASN A 121 -7.48 -5.49 -3.84
CA ASN A 121 -6.51 -4.41 -3.78
C ASN A 121 -6.06 -3.96 -5.17
N VAL A 122 -5.61 -2.70 -5.27
CA VAL A 122 -4.76 -2.25 -6.37
C VAL A 122 -3.37 -2.89 -6.22
N MET A 123 -2.73 -3.26 -7.34
CA MET A 123 -1.47 -4.03 -7.34
C MET A 123 -0.23 -3.32 -6.73
N PRO A 124 -0.06 -1.97 -6.82
CA PRO A 124 1.12 -1.32 -6.25
C PRO A 124 1.16 -1.40 -4.73
N ALA A 125 2.34 -1.70 -4.18
CA ALA A 125 2.59 -1.63 -2.75
C ALA A 125 2.84 -0.17 -2.33
N HIS A 126 2.04 0.37 -1.42
CA HIS A 126 2.24 1.69 -0.83
C HIS A 126 3.06 1.58 0.45
N LEU A 127 4.15 2.33 0.56
CA LEU A 127 5.04 2.31 1.71
C LEU A 127 5.34 3.74 2.18
N GLY A 128 5.05 4.02 3.45
CA GLY A 128 5.52 5.24 4.12
C GLY A 128 7.05 5.34 4.12
N VAL A 129 7.58 6.55 3.96
CA VAL A 129 9.03 6.81 3.94
C VAL A 129 9.52 7.56 5.18
N ALA A 130 8.69 7.71 6.21
CA ALA A 130 9.03 8.33 7.49
C ALA A 130 9.79 9.67 7.35
N GLY A 131 9.35 10.53 6.42
CA GLY A 131 9.94 11.85 6.17
C GLY A 131 11.33 11.85 5.49
N HIS A 132 11.85 10.70 5.06
CA HIS A 132 13.13 10.65 4.36
C HIS A 132 13.07 11.33 2.99
N ALA A 133 13.98 12.28 2.75
CA ALA A 133 14.09 12.95 1.45
C ALA A 133 14.57 12.02 0.33
N ARG A 134 15.30 10.96 0.66
CA ARG A 134 15.81 9.96 -0.28
C ARG A 134 15.75 8.57 0.35
N VAL A 135 15.40 7.57 -0.46
CA VAL A 135 15.32 6.17 -0.04
C VAL A 135 15.96 5.24 -1.07
N ASP A 136 16.33 4.04 -0.63
CA ASP A 136 16.68 2.92 -1.50
C ASP A 136 15.54 1.89 -1.47
N VAL A 137 15.10 1.42 -2.64
CA VAL A 137 14.05 0.40 -2.77
C VAL A 137 14.69 -0.91 -3.22
N GLU A 138 14.44 -2.00 -2.52
CA GLU A 138 14.79 -3.35 -2.96
C GLU A 138 13.52 -4.18 -3.15
N VAL A 139 13.38 -4.78 -4.34
CA VAL A 139 12.33 -5.75 -4.65
C VAL A 139 12.96 -7.13 -4.74
N THR A 140 12.41 -8.05 -3.97
CA THR A 140 12.85 -9.43 -3.89
C THR A 140 11.76 -10.35 -4.44
N VAL A 141 12.11 -11.18 -5.42
CA VAL A 141 11.21 -12.20 -5.98
C VAL A 141 11.83 -13.58 -5.83
N LEU A 142 10.98 -14.58 -5.56
CA LEU A 142 11.37 -15.99 -5.58
C LEU A 142 11.22 -16.54 -7.01
N THR A 143 12.28 -17.17 -7.50
CA THR A 143 12.34 -17.83 -8.80
C THR A 143 12.70 -19.30 -8.63
N LYS A 144 12.62 -20.09 -9.70
CA LYS A 144 13.08 -21.49 -9.69
C LYS A 144 14.57 -21.63 -9.36
N SER A 145 15.37 -20.62 -9.68
CA SER A 145 16.82 -20.59 -9.43
C SER A 145 17.18 -19.95 -8.08
N GLY A 146 16.17 -19.64 -7.25
CA GLY A 146 16.34 -18.98 -5.96
C GLY A 146 15.88 -17.52 -5.96
N ARG A 147 16.35 -16.79 -4.95
CA ARG A 147 15.96 -15.40 -4.71
C ARG A 147 16.66 -14.46 -5.70
N LYS A 148 15.89 -13.59 -6.34
CA LYS A 148 16.40 -12.49 -7.16
C LYS A 148 16.05 -11.16 -6.50
N ILE A 149 16.99 -10.23 -6.51
CA ILE A 149 16.85 -8.90 -5.91
C ILE A 149 17.10 -7.85 -7.00
N VAL A 150 16.21 -6.86 -7.09
CA VAL A 150 16.37 -5.66 -7.92
C VAL A 150 16.37 -4.45 -7.00
N ALA A 151 17.34 -3.56 -7.15
CA ALA A 151 17.50 -2.40 -6.28
C ALA A 151 17.48 -1.09 -7.08
N HIS A 152 16.75 -0.10 -6.57
CA HIS A 152 16.74 1.29 -7.04
C HIS A 152 17.27 2.17 -5.92
N ARG A 153 18.35 2.91 -6.19
CA ARG A 153 19.06 3.70 -5.19
C ARG A 153 18.71 5.19 -5.30
N ASN A 154 18.76 5.89 -4.17
CA ASN A 154 18.61 7.35 -4.10
C ASN A 154 17.33 7.88 -4.77
N VAL A 155 16.21 7.18 -4.56
CA VAL A 155 14.89 7.57 -5.06
C VAL A 155 14.37 8.76 -4.24
N ASP A 156 13.87 9.80 -4.91
CA ASP A 156 13.13 10.90 -4.29
C ASP A 156 11.64 10.56 -4.25
N PRO A 157 11.04 10.27 -3.09
CA PRO A 157 9.61 9.91 -3.00
C PRO A 157 8.67 11.00 -3.50
N ARG A 158 9.10 12.27 -3.49
CA ARG A 158 8.27 13.40 -3.90
C ARG A 158 8.16 13.54 -5.40
N THR A 159 9.20 13.16 -6.13
CA THR A 159 9.28 13.34 -7.59
C THR A 159 9.30 12.03 -8.38
N ALA A 160 9.41 10.88 -7.71
CA ALA A 160 9.32 9.59 -8.38
C ALA A 160 7.97 9.42 -9.10
N PRO A 161 7.93 8.68 -10.23
CA PRO A 161 6.68 8.22 -10.81
C PRO A 161 5.84 7.50 -9.74
N ARG A 162 4.52 7.66 -9.83
CA ARG A 162 3.57 7.05 -8.90
C ARG A 162 2.52 6.28 -9.71
N PRO A 163 2.59 4.94 -9.72
CA PRO A 163 3.60 4.10 -9.07
C PRO A 163 4.97 4.11 -9.78
N LEU A 164 6.04 3.83 -9.02
CA LEU A 164 7.36 3.50 -9.56
C LEU A 164 7.34 2.04 -10.02
N VAL A 165 7.41 1.83 -11.33
CA VAL A 165 7.39 0.49 -11.94
C VAL A 165 8.77 -0.15 -11.86
N ILE A 166 8.85 -1.34 -11.25
CA ILE A 166 10.08 -2.14 -11.11
C ILE A 166 9.90 -3.49 -11.81
N ASN A 167 10.74 -3.75 -12.81
CA ASN A 167 10.78 -5.04 -13.49
C ASN A 167 11.64 -6.05 -12.72
N ALA A 168 10.99 -7.03 -12.09
CA ALA A 168 11.66 -8.00 -11.23
C ALA A 168 12.18 -9.25 -11.99
N ARG A 169 11.79 -9.48 -13.25
CA ARG A 169 12.08 -10.74 -13.99
C ARG A 169 12.89 -10.56 -15.27
N GLN A 170 13.86 -9.64 -15.29
CA GLN A 170 14.93 -9.63 -16.29
C GLN A 170 15.70 -10.95 -16.38
#